data_AF-A0A960H4C4-F1
#
_entry.id   AF-A0A960H4C4-F1
#
_cell.length_a   1.000
_cell.length_b   1.000
_cell.length_c   1.000
_cell.angle_alpha   90.00
_cell.angle_beta   90.00
_cell.angle_gamma   90.00
#
_symmetry.space_group_name_H-M   'P 1'
#
loop_
_entity.id
_entity.type
_entity.pdbx_description
1 polymer ?
#
loop_
_entity_poly.entity_id
_entity_poly.type
_entity_poly.pdbx_seq_one_letter_code
_entity_poly.pdbx_strand_id
1 'polypeptide(L)' 'MENGATAYERNGSGGPAQTGTARVKRGMAEMLKGGVIMDVVTPEQARIAEGAGAVAVMAL' A
#
# COMPACT_ATOMS: atom_id res chain seq x y z
N MET A 1 -26.26 22.96 -16.74
CA MET A 1 -25.75 22.47 -15.45
C MET A 1 -24.66 21.47 -15.76
N GLU A 2 -23.47 21.87 -15.37
CA GLU A 2 -22.15 21.33 -15.66
C GLU A 2 -21.98 19.91 -15.10
N ASN A 3 -21.87 18.90 -15.96
CA ASN A 3 -21.36 17.59 -15.56
C ASN A 3 -19.86 17.54 -15.87
N GLY A 4 -19.13 18.46 -15.23
CA GLY A 4 -17.68 18.42 -15.13
C GLY A 4 -17.31 17.31 -14.15
N ALA A 5 -17.30 16.07 -14.63
CA ALA A 5 -16.58 14.99 -13.96
C ALA A 5 -15.10 15.38 -14.00
N THR A 6 -14.64 16.04 -12.93
CA THR A 6 -13.24 16.37 -12.72
C THR A 6 -12.46 15.07 -12.81
N ALA A 7 -11.66 14.97 -13.86
CA ALA A 7 -10.78 13.84 -14.09
C ALA A 7 -9.82 13.76 -12.89
N TYR A 8 -10.01 12.74 -12.06
CA TYR A 8 -8.94 12.31 -11.18
C TYR A 8 -7.79 11.87 -12.10
N GLU A 9 -6.68 12.61 -12.09
CA GLU A 9 -5.49 12.29 -12.87
C GLU A 9 -5.04 10.88 -12.52
N ARG A 10 -5.37 9.91 -13.38
CA ARG A 10 -4.87 8.53 -13.26
C ARG A 10 -3.38 8.56 -13.52
N ASN A 11 -2.60 8.67 -12.45
CA ASN A 11 -1.16 8.45 -12.47
C ASN A 11 -0.87 6.94 -12.59
N GLY A 12 -1.19 6.39 -13.76
CA GLY A 12 -1.00 4.99 -14.10
C GLY A 12 -0.76 4.88 -15.59
N SER A 13 0.50 4.63 -15.96
CA SER A 13 0.93 4.37 -17.34
C SER A 13 0.01 3.33 -17.99
N GLY A 14 -0.76 3.74 -18.99
CA GLY A 14 -1.79 2.94 -19.68
C GLY A 14 -1.24 1.85 -20.61
N GLY A 15 -0.19 1.15 -20.21
CA GLY A 15 0.25 -0.09 -20.84
C GLY A 15 -0.54 -1.28 -20.28
N PRO A 16 -0.59 -2.44 -20.97
CA PRO A 16 -1.17 -3.64 -20.41
C PRO A 16 -0.48 -3.97 -19.09
N ALA A 17 -1.23 -3.93 -17.99
CA ALA A 17 -0.69 -4.16 -16.65
C ALA A 17 -0.16 -5.59 -16.55
N GLN A 18 1.16 -5.76 -16.62
CA GLN A 18 1.82 -7.01 -16.32
C GLN A 18 1.70 -7.24 -14.81
N THR A 19 0.88 -8.21 -14.39
CA THR A 19 0.68 -8.52 -12.97
C THR A 19 1.50 -9.75 -12.56
N GLY A 20 2.06 -9.71 -11.35
CA GLY A 20 2.75 -10.87 -10.78
C GLY A 20 1.81 -12.07 -10.58
N THR A 21 2.38 -13.28 -10.66
CA THR A 21 1.61 -14.53 -10.48
C THR A 21 1.04 -14.64 -9.06
N ALA A 22 -0.03 -15.44 -8.91
CA ALA A 22 -0.63 -15.69 -7.60
C ALA A 22 0.37 -16.28 -6.58
N ARG A 23 1.34 -17.07 -7.04
CA ARG A 23 2.41 -17.62 -6.19
C ARG A 23 3.23 -16.51 -5.52
N VAL A 24 3.61 -15.48 -6.29
CA VAL A 24 4.41 -14.36 -5.77
C VAL A 24 3.60 -13.54 -4.77
N LYS A 25 2.33 -13.23 -5.09
CA LYS A 25 1.44 -12.48 -4.18
C LYS A 25 1.22 -13.19 -2.85
N ARG A 26 1.00 -14.51 -2.89
CA ARG A 26 0.91 -15.33 -1.67
C ARG A 26 2.24 -15.35 -0.93
N GLY A 27 3.35 -15.59 -1.61
CA GLY A 27 4.69 -15.59 -1.00
C GLY A 27 5.00 -14.30 -0.26
N MET A 28 4.64 -13.15 -0.83
CA MET A 28 4.78 -11.85 -0.15
C MET A 28 3.93 -11.77 1.13
N ALA A 29 2.68 -12.21 1.11
CA ALA A 29 1.84 -12.22 2.31
C ALA A 29 2.37 -13.19 3.39
N GLU A 30 2.94 -14.32 2.97
CA GLU A 30 3.57 -15.29 3.87
C GLU A 30 4.80 -14.70 4.58
N MET A 31 5.56 -13.83 3.92
CA MET A 31 6.74 -13.16 4.52
C MET A 31 6.36 -12.21 5.67
N LEU A 32 5.11 -11.75 5.74
CA LEU A 32 4.64 -10.85 6.79
C LEU A 32 4.05 -11.61 8.01
N LYS A 33 3.99 -12.95 7.95
CA LYS A 33 3.43 -13.76 9.03
C LYS A 33 4.23 -13.60 10.33
N GLY A 34 3.50 -13.49 11.44
CA GLY A 34 4.09 -13.30 12.77
C GLY A 34 4.51 -11.86 13.07
N GLY A 35 4.42 -10.95 12.10
CA GLY A 35 4.65 -9.52 12.28
C GLY A 35 3.41 -8.75 12.74
N VAL A 36 3.63 -7.52 13.18
CA VAL A 36 2.57 -6.54 13.45
C VAL A 36 2.50 -5.53 12.30
N ILE A 37 1.28 -5.22 11.84
CA ILE A 37 1.00 -4.13 10.91
C ILE A 37 0.31 -3.01 11.71
N MET A 38 0.88 -1.81 11.71
CA MET A 38 0.38 -0.68 12.50
C MET A 38 -0.27 0.39 11.63
N ASP A 39 -1.42 0.90 12.06
CA ASP A 39 -2.11 2.02 11.42
C ASP A 39 -1.41 3.35 11.77
N VAL A 40 -1.11 4.16 10.76
CA VAL A 40 -0.42 5.45 10.91
C VAL A 40 -1.08 6.53 10.06
N VAL A 41 -1.16 7.74 10.58
CA VAL A 41 -1.70 8.93 9.90
C VAL A 41 -0.63 10.02 9.67
N THR A 42 0.58 9.84 10.20
CA THR A 42 1.69 10.78 9.98
C THR A 42 3.01 10.06 9.67
N PRO A 43 3.94 10.70 8.94
CA PRO A 43 5.28 10.14 8.70
C PRO A 43 6.09 9.91 9.98
N GLU A 44 5.81 10.66 11.05
CA GLU A 44 6.46 10.49 12.35
C GLU A 44 5.99 9.21 13.04
N GLN A 45 4.69 8.92 13.01
CA GLN A 45 4.16 7.66 13.53
C GLN A 45 4.73 6.46 12.80
N ALA A 46 4.93 6.55 11.48
CA ALA A 46 5.57 5.48 10.72
C ALA A 46 7.00 5.17 11.21
N ARG A 47 7.79 6.21 11.53
CA ARG A 47 9.14 6.04 12.12
C ARG A 47 9.10 5.40 13.50
N ILE A 48 8.13 5.76 14.33
CA ILE A 48 7.95 5.17 15.66
C ILE A 48 7.53 3.69 15.53
N ALA A 49 6.62 3.38 14.61
CA ALA A 49 6.14 2.02 14.35
C ALA A 49 7.28 1.08 13.89
N GLU A 50 8.13 1.55 12.97
CA GLU A 50 9.33 0.83 12.54
C GLU A 50 10.26 0.54 13.73
N GLY A 51 10.55 1.56 14.55
CA GLY A 51 11.38 1.41 15.76
C GLY A 51 10.78 0.48 16.83
N ALA A 52 9.46 0.35 16.88
CA ALA A 52 8.75 -0.58 17.76
C ALA A 52 8.72 -2.03 17.24
N GLY A 53 9.23 -2.29 16.03
CA GLY A 53 9.28 -3.61 15.42
C GLY A 53 8.06 -3.97 14.56
N ALA A 54 7.32 -2.99 14.06
CA ALA A 54 6.28 -3.25 13.06
C ALA A 54 6.93 -3.75 11.75
N VAL A 55 6.35 -4.79 11.15
CA VAL A 55 6.85 -5.39 9.89
C VAL A 55 6.33 -4.61 8.67
N ALA A 56 5.18 -3.93 8.82
CA ALA A 56 4.64 -2.99 7.84
C ALA A 56 3.77 -1.92 8.54
N VAL A 57 3.44 -0.86 7.82
CA VAL A 57 2.49 0.18 8.26
C VAL A 57 1.34 0.33 7.27
N MET A 58 0.13 0.57 7.79
CA MET A 58 -1.04 0.94 7.01
C MET A 58 -1.25 2.45 7.11
N ALA A 59 -1.21 3.15 5.98
CA ALA A 59 -1.51 4.58 5.93
C ALA A 59 -3.02 4.81 5.87
N LEU A 60 -3.53 5.63 6.80
CA LEU A 60 -4.95 6.01 6.92
C LEU A 60 -5.22 7.43 6.39
#